data_AF-A0A3M1F7Z3-F1
#
_entry.id   AF-A0A3M1F7Z3-F1
#
_cell.length_a   1.000
_cell.length_b   1.000
_cell.length_c   1.000
_cell.angle_alpha   90.00
_cell.angle_beta   90.00
_cell.angle_gamma   90.00
#
_symmetry.space_group_name_H-M   'P 1'
#
loop_
_entity.id
_entity.type
_entity.pdbx_description
1 polymer ?
#
loop_
_entity_poly.entity_id
_entity_poly.type
_entity_poly.pdbx_seq_one_letter_code
_entity_poly.pdbx_strand_id
1 'polypeptide(L)'
;MDPVIDSGANAIEFVPTSEEDINVGDIISYTSPYTTGPVIHRVIDIGEDENGKYYILKGDNNPRADPGKIRFEDIQRVVLAIIY
;
A
#
# COMPACT_ATOMS: atom_id res chain seq x y z
N MET A 1 -5.47 9.29 5.43
CA MET A 1 -5.64 7.83 5.69
C MET A 1 -6.27 7.68 7.07
N ASP A 2 -7.37 8.39 7.29
CA ASP A 2 -7.88 8.66 8.63
C ASP A 2 -8.52 7.38 9.20
N PRO A 3 -8.42 7.11 10.51
CA PRO A 3 -7.73 7.90 11.53
C PRO A 3 -6.23 7.55 11.68
N VAL A 4 -5.69 6.67 10.83
CA VAL A 4 -4.35 6.10 11.04
C VAL A 4 -3.23 7.03 10.60
N ILE A 5 -3.38 7.77 9.50
CA ILE A 5 -2.41 8.77 9.04
C ILE A 5 -3.19 10.00 8.58
N ASP A 6 -2.99 11.12 9.27
CA ASP A 6 -3.61 12.40 8.95
C ASP A 6 -2.73 13.23 8.01
N SER A 7 -3.36 14.20 7.34
CA SER A 7 -2.64 15.19 6.54
C SER A 7 -1.61 15.94 7.39
N GLY A 8 -0.36 15.98 6.91
CA GLY A 8 0.76 16.61 7.61
C GLY A 8 1.54 15.70 8.57
N ALA A 9 1.07 14.48 8.82
CA ALA A 9 1.85 13.49 9.58
C ALA A 9 3.12 13.07 8.80
N ASN A 10 4.16 12.69 9.53
CA ASN A 10 5.41 12.22 8.95
C ASN A 10 5.50 10.70 9.08
N ALA A 11 5.89 10.01 8.02
CA ALA A 11 6.11 8.57 8.03
C ALA A 11 7.61 8.24 7.92
N ILE A 12 8.06 7.25 8.68
CA ILE A 12 9.32 6.56 8.43
C ILE A 12 9.01 5.35 7.56
N GLU A 13 9.71 5.23 6.44
CA GLU A 13 9.45 4.21 5.43
C GLU A 13 10.74 3.54 4.97
N PHE A 14 10.64 2.30 4.47
CA PHE A 14 11.73 1.61 3.81
C PHE A 14 11.33 1.13 2.42
N VAL A 15 12.31 0.92 1.54
CA VAL A 15 12.08 0.36 0.21
C VAL A 15 12.10 -1.16 0.34
N PRO A 16 10.99 -1.87 0.04
CA PRO A 16 10.98 -3.32 0.08
C PRO A 16 11.91 -3.88 -1.00
N THR A 17 12.59 -4.97 -0.69
CA THR A 17 13.57 -5.60 -1.58
C THR A 17 13.04 -6.87 -2.22
N SER A 18 11.96 -7.42 -1.67
CA SER A 18 11.36 -8.68 -2.09
C SER A 18 9.86 -8.73 -1.77
N GLU A 19 9.14 -9.66 -2.40
CA GLU A 19 7.70 -9.85 -2.17
C GLU A 19 7.38 -10.38 -0.77
N GLU A 20 8.36 -10.96 -0.08
CA GLU A 20 8.28 -11.43 1.29
C GLU A 20 8.29 -10.28 2.31
N ASP A 21 8.76 -9.09 1.91
CA ASP A 21 8.75 -7.90 2.74
C ASP A 21 7.34 -7.30 2.89
N ILE A 22 6.37 -7.77 2.09
CA ILE A 22 4.99 -7.26 2.06
C ILE A 22 4.02 -8.28 2.66
N ASN A 23 3.31 -7.86 3.70
CA ASN A 23 2.38 -8.67 4.47
C ASN A 23 0.99 -8.03 4.54
N VAL A 24 -0.04 -8.86 4.75
CA VAL A 24 -1.39 -8.36 5.03
C VAL A 24 -1.35 -7.52 6.30
N GLY A 25 -1.90 -6.31 6.23
CA GLY A 25 -1.89 -5.32 7.30
C GLY A 25 -0.86 -4.20 7.12
N ASP A 26 0.15 -4.38 6.24
CA ASP A 26 1.14 -3.34 5.97
C ASP A 26 0.49 -2.11 5.31
N ILE A 27 1.00 -0.93 5.62
CA ILE A 27 0.66 0.30 4.91
C ILE A 27 1.79 0.55 3.93
N ILE A 28 1.44 0.67 2.64
CA ILE A 28 2.42 0.81 1.57
C ILE A 28 2.10 2.01 0.70
N SER A 29 3.15 2.61 0.13
CA SER A 29 3.02 3.55 -0.98
C SER A 29 3.18 2.81 -2.30
N TYR A 30 2.31 3.12 -3.27
CA TYR A 30 2.30 2.46 -4.57
C TYR A 30 1.83 3.41 -5.68
N THR A 31 2.16 3.08 -6.93
CA THR A 31 1.63 3.76 -8.12
C THR A 31 0.36 3.09 -8.63
N SER A 32 -0.58 3.89 -9.12
CA SER A 32 -1.84 3.39 -9.68
C SER A 32 -2.14 4.07 -11.01
N PRO A 33 -2.65 3.34 -12.03
CA PRO A 33 -3.08 3.96 -13.28
C PRO A 33 -4.34 4.83 -13.11
N TYR A 34 -5.02 4.75 -11.96
CA TYR A 34 -6.26 5.47 -11.68
C TYR A 34 -6.05 6.84 -11.01
N THR A 35 -4.81 7.17 -10.63
CA THR A 35 -4.50 8.42 -9.90
C THR A 35 -3.20 9.04 -10.41
N THR A 36 -3.04 10.35 -10.21
CA THR A 36 -1.78 11.03 -10.51
C THR A 36 -0.97 11.15 -9.21
N GLY A 37 0.07 10.32 -9.09
CA GLY A 37 1.00 10.33 -7.95
C GLY A 37 0.95 9.08 -7.08
N PRO A 38 1.82 8.98 -6.07
CA PRO A 38 1.84 7.85 -5.15
C PRO A 38 0.60 7.85 -4.24
N VAL A 39 0.04 6.67 -4.02
CA VAL A 39 -1.08 6.43 -3.10
C VAL A 39 -0.56 5.65 -1.90
N ILE A 40 -0.99 5.99 -0.68
CA ILE A 40 -0.60 5.30 0.55
C ILE A 40 -1.83 4.63 1.15
N HIS A 41 -1.92 3.31 1.12
CA HIS A 41 -3.05 2.54 1.62
C HIS A 41 -2.60 1.21 2.27
N ARG A 42 -3.53 0.50 2.92
CA ARG A 42 -3.24 -0.76 3.61
C ARG A 42 -3.46 -1.97 2.73
N VAL A 43 -2.54 -2.93 2.80
CA VAL A 43 -2.71 -4.27 2.24
C VAL A 43 -3.77 -5.02 3.03
N ILE A 44 -4.89 -5.35 2.38
CA ILE A 44 -5.99 -6.10 3.01
C ILE A 44 -6.02 -7.57 2.59
N ASP A 45 -5.39 -7.91 1.47
CA ASP A 45 -5.30 -9.28 0.97
C ASP A 45 -4.11 -9.43 0.02
N ILE A 46 -3.60 -10.65 -0.08
CA ILE A 46 -2.51 -11.03 -0.98
C ILE A 46 -2.90 -12.33 -1.69
N GLY A 47 -2.85 -12.31 -3.01
CA GLY A 47 -3.15 -13.48 -3.83
C GLY A 47 -2.10 -13.70 -4.92
N GLU A 48 -2.32 -14.73 -5.72
CA GLU A 48 -1.48 -15.09 -6.85
C GLU A 48 -2.36 -15.40 -8.06
N ASP A 49 -1.92 -14.97 -9.24
CA ASP A 49 -2.54 -15.32 -10.51
C ASP A 49 -1.47 -15.62 -11.57
N GLU A 50 -1.87 -15.78 -12.82
CA GLU A 50 -0.98 -16.09 -13.94
C GLU A 50 0.16 -15.07 -14.16
N ASN A 51 0.04 -13.86 -13.62
CA ASN A 51 1.06 -12.81 -13.69
C ASN A 51 1.87 -12.68 -12.38
N GLY A 52 1.77 -13.67 -11.49
CA GLY A 52 2.47 -13.72 -10.20
C GLY A 52 1.64 -13.17 -9.03
N LYS A 53 2.33 -12.76 -7.97
CA LYS A 53 1.72 -12.27 -6.74
C LYS A 53 1.05 -10.90 -6.98
N TYR A 54 -0.05 -10.65 -6.29
CA TYR A 54 -0.73 -9.36 -6.31
C TYR A 54 -1.25 -8.97 -4.93
N TYR A 55 -1.45 -7.67 -4.76
CA TYR A 55 -1.85 -7.05 -3.52
C TYR A 55 -3.18 -6.32 -3.73
N ILE A 56 -4.15 -6.56 -2.84
CA ILE A 56 -5.38 -5.80 -2.76
C ILE A 56 -5.22 -4.76 -1.67
N LEU A 57 -5.39 -3.49 -2.04
CA LEU A 57 -5.16 -2.36 -1.16
C LEU A 57 -6.48 -1.66 -0.83
N LYS A 58 -6.49 -0.96 0.30
CA LYS A 58 -7.63 -0.18 0.73
C LYS A 58 -7.20 0.95 1.64
N GLY A 59 -7.73 2.15 1.38
CA GLY A 59 -7.65 3.23 2.34
C GLY A 59 -8.43 2.90 3.63
N ASP A 60 -7.83 3.13 4.80
CA ASP A 60 -8.43 2.80 6.10
C ASP A 60 -9.82 3.45 6.27
N ASN A 61 -9.99 4.69 5.80
CA ASN A 61 -11.27 5.41 5.80
C ASN A 61 -12.22 5.06 4.63
N ASN A 62 -11.76 4.32 3.62
CA ASN A 62 -12.58 4.02 2.44
C ASN A 62 -13.60 2.91 2.77
N PRO A 63 -14.80 2.90 2.18
CA PRO A 63 -15.77 1.83 2.40
C PRO A 63 -15.48 0.57 1.56
N ARG A 64 -14.61 0.68 0.54
CA ARG A 64 -14.29 -0.38 -0.43
C ARG A 64 -12.80 -0.40 -0.72
N ALA A 65 -12.33 -1.54 -1.24
CA ALA A 65 -10.98 -1.69 -1.74
C ALA A 65 -10.72 -0.78 -2.94
N ASP A 66 -9.44 -0.51 -3.16
CA ASP A 66 -8.98 0.23 -4.33
C ASP A 66 -9.16 -0.61 -5.60
N PRO A 67 -9.39 0.03 -6.75
CA PRO A 67 -9.55 -0.69 -8.00
C PRO A 67 -8.23 -1.32 -8.46
N GLY A 68 -8.33 -2.54 -8.97
CA GLY A 68 -7.23 -3.26 -9.61
C GLY A 68 -6.42 -4.15 -8.68
N LYS A 69 -5.46 -4.85 -9.27
CA LYS A 69 -4.47 -5.70 -8.59
C LYS A 69 -3.12 -5.02 -8.69
N ILE A 70 -2.50 -4.71 -7.55
CA ILE A 70 -1.20 -4.04 -7.51
C ILE A 70 -0.12 -5.10 -7.54
N ARG A 71 0.96 -4.88 -8.31
CA ARG A 71 2.11 -5.78 -8.40
C ARG A 71 3.27 -5.24 -7.58
N PHE A 72 4.23 -6.11 -7.27
CA PHE A 72 5.39 -5.72 -6.48
C PHE A 72 6.17 -4.56 -7.11
N GLU A 73 6.27 -4.51 -8.44
CA GLU A 73 6.93 -3.43 -9.19
C GLU A 73 6.26 -2.05 -9.02
N ASP A 74 4.98 -2.01 -8.68
CA ASP A 74 4.24 -0.77 -8.42
C ASP A 74 4.40 -0.29 -6.98
N ILE A 75 4.89 -1.14 -6.07
CA ILE A 75 5.08 -0.81 -4.66
C ILE A 75 6.39 -0.06 -4.50
N GLN A 76 6.32 1.13 -3.90
CA GLN A 76 7.47 2.01 -3.73
C GLN A 76 8.09 1.87 -2.34
N ARG A 77 7.25 1.89 -1.28
CA ARG A 77 7.73 1.89 0.12
C ARG A 77 6.74 1.21 1.06
N VAL A 78 7.24 0.72 2.18
CA VAL A 78 6.44 0.22 3.31
C VAL A 78 6.62 1.18 4.50
N VAL A 79 5.51 1.56 5.13
CA VAL A 79 5.50 2.43 6.31
C VAL A 79 5.90 1.61 7.53
N LEU A 80 6.97 2.03 8.20
CA LEU A 80 7.47 1.44 9.44
C LEU A 80 6.88 2.13 10.68
N ALA A 81 6.79 3.46 10.65
CA ALA A 81 6.28 4.26 11.77
C ALA A 81 5.66 5.57 11.30
N ILE A 82 4.75 6.10 12.11
CA ILE A 82 4.09 7.40 11.89
C ILE A 82 4.43 8.28 13.09
N ILE A 83 4.87 9.50 12.82
CA ILE A 83 5.27 10.50 13.81
C ILE A 83 4.30 11.68 13.67
N TYR A 84 3.71 12.04 14.81
CA TYR A 84 2.82 13.19 14.99
C TYR A 84 3.53 14.32 15.72
#